data_AF-A0A0X6ZPC4-F1
#
_entry.id   AF-A0A0X6ZPC4-F1
#
_cell.length_a   1.000
_cell.length_b   1.000
_cell.length_c   1.000
_cell.angle_alpha   90.00
_cell.angle_beta   90.00
_cell.angle_gamma   90.00
#
_symmetry.space_group_name_H-M   'P 1'
#
loop_
_entity.id
_entity.type
_entity.pdbx_description
1 polymer ?
#
loop_
_entity_poly.entity_id
_entity_poly.type
_entity_poly.pdbx_seq_one_letter_code
_entity_poly.pdbx_strand_id
1 'polypeptide(L)' 'MTVTLPKDPCTRCDGTGRAIKRINRRRDGTISSTVYDLKNDCRSCKGTGLACMEEQRG' A
#
# COMPACT_ATOMS: atom_id res chain seq x y z
N MET A 1 -22.71 -0.17 17.70
CA MET A 1 -22.19 -0.07 16.32
C MET A 1 -20.67 -0.08 16.41
N THR A 2 -20.04 -1.24 16.33
CA THR A 2 -18.58 -1.35 16.34
C THR A 2 -18.06 -0.99 14.96
N VAL A 3 -17.45 0.19 14.86
CA VAL A 3 -16.77 0.64 13.65
C VAL A 3 -15.41 -0.04 13.63
N THR A 4 -15.29 -1.14 12.87
CA THR A 4 -14.00 -1.78 12.61
C THR A 4 -13.23 -0.91 11.60
N LEU A 5 -12.30 -0.06 12.08
CA LEU A 5 -11.36 0.75 11.29
C LEU A 5 -9.93 0.16 11.42
N PRO A 6 -9.08 0.26 10.38
CA PRO A 6 -8.83 -0.84 9.43
C PRO A 6 -7.57 -1.68 9.75
N LYS A 7 -7.59 -2.92 9.23
CA LYS A 7 -6.44 -3.80 8.98
C LYS A 7 -5.26 -2.97 8.46
N ASP A 8 -4.05 -3.15 9.02
CA ASP A 8 -2.86 -2.33 8.75
C ASP A 8 -2.69 -1.94 7.27
N PRO A 9 -2.25 -0.70 6.97
CA PRO A 9 -2.05 -0.28 5.59
C PRO A 9 -1.03 -1.19 4.89
N CYS A 10 -1.28 -1.51 3.62
CA CYS A 10 -0.36 -2.32 2.84
C CYS A 10 0.98 -1.58 2.70
N THR A 11 2.03 -2.11 3.33
CA THR A 11 3.38 -1.54 3.35
C THR A 11 4.05 -1.49 1.98
N ARG A 12 3.55 -2.26 0.99
CA ARG A 12 4.07 -2.26 -0.38
C ARG A 12 3.55 -1.11 -1.24
N CYS A 13 2.41 -0.52 -0.89
CA CYS A 13 1.84 0.61 -1.60
C CYS A 13 1.48 1.77 -0.65
N ASP A 14 1.98 1.75 0.58
CA ASP A 14 1.69 2.73 1.63
C ASP A 14 0.19 3.01 1.80
N GLY A 15 -0.64 1.98 1.74
CA GLY A 15 -2.10 2.16 1.88
C GLY A 15 -2.85 2.59 0.62
N THR A 16 -2.16 2.95 -0.47
CA THR A 16 -2.81 3.56 -1.65
C THR A 16 -3.58 2.57 -2.54
N GLY A 17 -3.30 1.28 -2.41
CA GLY A 17 -3.84 0.24 -3.30
C GLY A 17 -3.21 0.22 -4.70
N ARG A 18 -2.33 1.17 -5.03
CA ARG A 18 -1.73 1.30 -6.38
C ARG A 18 -0.32 0.75 -6.44
N ALA A 19 0.08 0.22 -7.60
CA ALA A 19 1.44 -0.26 -7.79
C ALA A 19 2.42 0.93 -7.75
N ILE A 20 3.58 0.76 -7.12
CA ILE A 20 4.63 1.78 -7.16
C ILE A 20 5.31 1.73 -8.53
N LYS A 21 5.29 2.85 -9.26
CA LYS A 21 5.95 3.00 -10.57
C LYS A 21 7.38 3.52 -10.43
N ARG A 22 7.60 4.47 -9.52
CA ARG A 22 8.91 5.09 -9.30
C ARG A 22 9.03 5.62 -7.88
N ILE A 23 10.20 5.45 -7.27
CA ILE A 23 10.56 6.11 -6.02
C ILE A 23 11.65 7.13 -6.35
N ASN A 24 11.36 8.41 -6.16
CA ASN A 24 12.36 9.46 -6.28
C ASN A 24 13.08 9.59 -4.94
N ARG A 25 14.41 9.52 -4.97
CA ARG A 25 15.26 9.67 -3.78
C ARG A 25 16.03 10.98 -3.86
N ARG A 26 16.24 11.59 -2.71
CA ARG A 26 17.09 12.77 -2.54
C ARG A 26 18.56 12.36 -2.48
N ARG A 27 19.46 13.34 -2.54
CA ARG A 27 20.92 13.11 -2.49
C ARG A 27 21.38 12.55 -1.14
N ASP A 28 20.66 12.86 -0.06
CA ASP A 28 20.84 12.32 1.29
C ASP A 28 20.28 10.90 1.47
N GLY A 29 19.75 10.28 0.41
CA GLY A 29 19.25 8.89 0.43
C GLY A 29 17.80 8.75 0.90
N THR A 30 17.19 9.80 1.46
CA THR A 30 15.77 9.81 1.84
C THR A 30 14.85 9.81 0.62
N ILE A 31 13.61 9.34 0.79
CA ILE A 31 12.60 9.34 -0.27
C ILE A 31 12.03 10.76 -0.39
N SER A 32 12.08 11.35 -1.58
CA SER A 32 11.43 12.64 -1.86
C SER A 32 9.97 12.49 -2.24
N SER A 33 9.66 11.49 -3.05
CA SER A 33 8.29 11.21 -3.51
C SER A 33 8.18 9.79 -4.07
N THR A 34 7.00 9.21 -3.93
CA THR A 34 6.63 7.94 -4.55
C THR A 34 5.58 8.23 -5.62
N VAL A 35 5.85 7.80 -6.85
CA VAL A 35 4.92 7.88 -7.97
C VAL A 35 4.24 6.54 -8.11
N TYR A 36 2.92 6.53 -7.95
CA TYR A 36 2.09 5.35 -8.13
C TYR A 36 1.58 5.23 -9.56
N ASP A 37 1.35 4.00 -10.00
CA ASP A 37 0.71 3.69 -11.26
C ASP A 37 -0.81 3.78 -11.09
N LEU A 38 -1.46 4.64 -11.89
CA LEU A 38 -2.91 4.82 -11.86
C LEU A 38 -3.67 3.74 -12.65
N LYS A 39 -2.96 2.96 -13.49
CA LYS A 39 -3.52 1.88 -14.30
C LYS A 39 -3.32 0.51 -13.64
N ASN A 40 -2.26 0.36 -12.85
CA ASN A 40 -1.91 -0.91 -12.22
C ASN A 40 -2.14 -0.87 -10.71
N ASP A 41 -2.87 -1.86 -10.22
CA ASP A 41 -3.09 -2.04 -8.79
C ASP A 41 -1.90 -2.75 -8.12
N CYS A 42 -1.74 -2.47 -6.82
CA CYS A 42 -0.72 -3.13 -6.02
C CYS A 42 -1.02 -4.62 -5.95
N ARG A 43 -0.09 -5.45 -6.43
CA ARG A 43 -0.27 -6.92 -6.48
C ARG A 43 -0.44 -7.54 -5.10
N SER A 44 0.15 -6.94 -4.06
CA SER A 44 0.10 -7.46 -2.69
C SER A 44 -1.27 -7.32 -2.04
N CYS A 45 -1.92 -6.17 -2.21
CA CYS A 45 -3.25 -5.92 -1.66
C CYS A 45 -4.37 -5.99 -2.70
N LYS A 46 -4.04 -6.30 -3.96
CA LYS A 46 -4.96 -6.38 -5.11
C LYS A 46 -5.86 -5.14 -5.24
N GLY A 47 -5.30 -3.95 -5.05
CA GLY A 47 -6.05 -2.69 -5.15
C GLY A 47 -6.72 -2.20 -3.87
N THR A 48 -6.78 -3.02 -2.81
CA THR A 48 -7.52 -2.66 -1.59
C THR A 48 -6.81 -1.63 -0.71
N GLY A 49 -5.48 -1.49 -0.86
CA GLY A 49 -4.67 -0.64 0.01
C GLY A 49 -4.45 -1.20 1.41
N LEU A 50 -5.09 -2.31 1.78
CA LEU A 50 -4.97 -2.91 3.11
C LEU A 50 -4.03 -4.12 3.06
N ALA A 51 -3.29 -4.35 4.15
CA ALA A 51 -2.55 -5.59 4.31
C ALA A 51 -3.55 -6.75 4.30
N CYS A 52 -3.26 -7.77 3.49
CA CYS A 52 -4.01 -9.01 3.52
C CYS A 52 -3.78 -9.66 4.89
N MET A 53 -4.71 -9.47 5.83
CA MET A 53 -4.89 -10.48 6.86
C MET A 53 -5.50 -11.68 6.14
N GLU A 54 -4.69 -12.71 5.92
CA GLU A 54 -5.23 -14.07 5.84
C GLU A 54 -6.18 -14.20 7.03
N GLU A 55 -7.45 -14.45 6.74
CA GLU A 55 -8.44 -14.80 7.72
C GLU A 55 -7.83 -15.95 8.55
N GLN A 56 -7.40 -15.69 9.79
CA GLN A 56 -7.25 -16.75 10.77
C GLN A 56 -8.67 -17.27 11.01
N ARG A 57 -9.10 -18.18 10.13
CA ARG A 57 -10.18 -19.11 10.40
C ARG A 57 -9.73 -19.90 11.62
N GLY A 58 -10.34 -19.57 12.76
CA GLY A 58 -10.44 -20.49 13.89
C GLY A 58 -11.27 -21.71 13.51
#